data_AF-A0A1C7F904-F1
#
_entry.id   AF-A0A1C7F904-F1
#
_cell.length_a   1.000
_cell.length_b   1.000
_cell.length_c   1.000
_cell.angle_alpha   90.00
_cell.angle_beta   90.00
_cell.angle_gamma   90.00
#
_symmetry.space_group_name_H-M   'P 1'
#
loop_
_entity.id
_entity.type
_entity.pdbx_description
1 polymer ?
#
loop_
_entity_poly.entity_id
_entity_poly.type
_entity_poly.pdbx_seq_one_letter_code
_entity_poly.pdbx_strand_id
1 'polypeptide(L)'
;MKTAGRGIPIDIVLPDDNKISPSGAPIMYRGLEVGQITDLQLNKDQQQIIASAAIQPAFSDMLTEGSRFILEEAEVSLSGVENLGNLVKGNFLTIVPGEGVKARDFTAIRKNEFNKQQAKSIAIQLTADNSYGLDQGAKVLYRGIAVGEVTRVQLDQELVRFDVLVDKRYETLIKSQNRFFVTGSASAELTESGLNITVPPAKQLLAGSISFVSEGKQKTNSEYKLYQNRSLAELAKYNLSGSHKLVLVADELPAISKGSPLLYRNLQVGSVSDFKLNNDHVRVTVSIENQYKHLLTPQTVFWNRSGIEVDASLAGVSIKADPIKTLIKGGIAFDSLPGIENRHDEQWLLYKNFKSARKSGYAITLTASGSSNVKVGTAIKYNSIKVGEVVDVLPDFNQNDVIVKARILPEYALQVARQGAYFWVPQAELGLAGVKNLESILSQSINVSVGKGAQADQFELHQQAQTVNGVRFTLQSETRGSVTEGTPVLYREMEVGHVVSVELGEFADRVITTINIDAEYAYLVRQNSVFWNTSGVDVSIGITGANIKAGTFDSLVRGGITFATPEQKQLQAIAKQGQAFYLYPQPEEGWKQWRTAIPKP
;
A
#
# COMPACT_ATOMS: atom_id res chain seq x y z
N MET A 1 -66.29 49.54 23.44
CA MET A 1 -65.86 50.37 24.59
C MET A 1 -65.48 49.47 25.76
N LYS A 2 -64.19 49.36 26.10
CA LYS A 2 -63.74 48.81 27.40
C LYS A 2 -62.52 49.60 27.90
N THR A 3 -62.75 50.24 29.06
CA THR A 3 -61.80 50.81 30.02
C THR A 3 -60.84 51.90 29.55
N ALA A 4 -61.34 53.14 29.53
CA ALA A 4 -60.54 54.27 29.97
C ALA A 4 -60.29 54.14 31.49
N GLY A 5 -59.02 54.02 31.90
CA GLY A 5 -58.59 54.52 33.22
C GLY A 5 -58.36 53.55 34.40
N ARG A 6 -58.00 52.27 34.23
CA ARG A 6 -57.67 51.39 35.39
C ARG A 6 -56.44 50.50 35.24
N GLY A 7 -55.50 50.85 34.37
CA GLY A 7 -54.20 50.19 34.29
C GLY A 7 -53.09 51.06 34.87
N ILE A 8 -52.04 50.43 35.37
CA ILE A 8 -50.79 51.05 35.74
C ILE A 8 -50.03 51.38 34.44
N PRO A 9 -49.75 52.66 34.15
CA PRO A 9 -49.03 53.05 32.94
C PRO A 9 -47.55 52.68 33.07
N ILE A 10 -46.97 52.15 32.00
CA ILE A 10 -45.55 51.85 31.86
C ILE A 10 -45.09 52.21 30.44
N ASP A 11 -43.80 52.49 30.26
CA ASP A 11 -43.17 52.70 28.96
C ASP A 11 -42.17 51.57 28.68
N ILE A 12 -42.17 51.07 27.44
CA ILE A 12 -41.34 49.93 27.02
C ILE A 12 -40.61 50.31 25.73
N VAL A 13 -39.28 50.36 25.76
CA VAL A 13 -38.45 50.49 24.55
C VAL A 13 -38.50 49.17 23.77
N LEU A 14 -38.89 49.22 22.50
CA LEU A 14 -38.99 48.06 21.62
C LEU A 14 -37.81 47.95 20.66
N PRO A 15 -37.45 46.73 20.23
CA PRO A 15 -36.52 46.54 19.11
C PRO A 15 -37.14 46.99 17.78
N ASP A 16 -36.29 47.27 16.80
CA ASP A 16 -36.73 47.56 15.43
C ASP A 16 -37.46 46.36 14.80
N ASP A 17 -38.32 46.64 13.81
CA ASP A 17 -39.19 45.66 13.13
C ASP A 17 -40.05 44.80 14.08
N ASN A 18 -40.41 45.33 15.26
CA ASN A 18 -41.14 44.57 16.28
C ASN A 18 -42.54 44.09 15.86
N LYS A 19 -43.17 44.70 14.85
CA LYS A 19 -44.51 44.37 14.32
C LYS A 19 -45.59 44.24 15.42
N ILE A 20 -45.45 45.02 16.50
CA ILE A 20 -46.48 45.16 17.53
C ILE A 20 -47.54 46.13 17.02
N SER A 21 -48.81 45.79 17.23
CA SER A 21 -49.93 46.67 16.88
C SER A 21 -49.91 47.97 17.72
N PRO A 22 -50.08 49.17 17.12
CA PRO A 22 -50.03 50.48 17.79
C PRO A 22 -50.89 50.61 19.04
N SER A 23 -52.00 49.88 19.09
CA SER A 23 -52.92 49.84 20.23
C SER A 23 -53.54 48.45 20.35
N GLY A 24 -53.72 47.98 21.58
CA GLY A 24 -54.42 46.74 21.89
C GLY A 24 -53.58 45.46 21.80
N ALA A 25 -52.28 45.56 21.48
CA ALA A 25 -51.40 44.39 21.55
C ALA A 25 -51.27 43.89 23.00
N PRO A 26 -51.47 42.61 23.29
CA PRO A 26 -51.52 42.13 24.67
C PRO A 26 -50.13 42.07 25.30
N ILE A 27 -50.08 42.24 26.61
CA ILE A 27 -48.93 41.88 27.45
C ILE A 27 -49.35 40.65 28.24
N MET A 28 -48.62 39.56 28.08
CA MET A 28 -48.97 38.25 28.60
C MET A 28 -48.05 37.85 29.76
N TYR A 29 -48.58 37.11 30.72
CA TYR A 29 -47.81 36.38 31.73
C TYR A 29 -48.33 34.96 31.84
N ARG A 30 -47.49 33.96 31.60
CA ARG A 30 -47.86 32.52 31.63
C ARG A 30 -49.16 32.22 30.85
N GLY A 31 -49.35 32.88 29.70
CA GLY A 31 -50.52 32.72 28.84
C GLY A 31 -51.78 33.50 29.27
N LEU A 32 -51.72 34.30 30.33
CA LEU A 32 -52.80 35.20 30.74
C LEU A 32 -52.51 36.63 30.29
N GLU A 33 -53.50 37.34 29.77
CA GLU A 33 -53.39 38.76 29.44
C GLU A 33 -53.39 39.60 30.71
N VAL A 34 -52.26 40.24 31.00
CA VAL A 34 -52.03 41.04 32.21
C VAL A 34 -52.00 42.54 31.94
N GLY A 35 -51.96 42.94 30.67
CA GLY A 35 -52.02 44.32 30.23
C GLY A 35 -52.08 44.42 28.71
N GLN A 36 -52.01 45.64 28.20
CA GLN A 36 -52.06 45.91 26.77
C GLN A 36 -51.26 47.16 26.41
N ILE A 37 -50.67 47.15 25.22
CA ILE A 37 -50.10 48.34 24.59
C ILE A 37 -51.24 49.31 24.27
N THR A 38 -51.09 50.56 24.68
CA THR A 38 -52.08 51.61 24.46
C THR A 38 -51.65 52.59 23.37
N ASP A 39 -50.34 52.78 23.18
CA ASP A 39 -49.79 53.68 22.17
C ASP A 39 -48.36 53.28 21.79
N LEU A 40 -47.92 53.72 20.60
CA LEU A 40 -46.61 53.47 20.03
C LEU A 40 -46.07 54.74 19.38
N GLN A 41 -44.95 55.24 19.89
CA GLN A 41 -44.33 56.48 19.43
C GLN A 41 -42.82 56.31 19.25
N LEU A 42 -42.22 57.17 18.43
CA LEU A 42 -40.77 57.35 18.40
C LEU A 42 -40.37 58.27 19.57
N ASN A 43 -39.22 57.97 20.19
CA ASN A 43 -38.62 58.87 21.17
C ASN A 43 -38.23 60.22 20.50
N LYS A 44 -37.90 61.24 21.31
CA LYS A 44 -37.63 62.61 20.81
C LYS A 44 -36.55 62.68 19.72
N ASP A 45 -35.56 61.80 19.80
CA ASP A 45 -34.44 61.74 18.86
C ASP A 45 -34.71 60.81 17.66
N GLN A 46 -35.90 60.22 17.58
CA GLN A 46 -36.35 59.29 16.54
C GLN A 46 -35.47 58.05 16.36
N GLN A 47 -34.75 57.65 17.41
CA GLN A 47 -33.84 56.49 17.39
C GLN A 47 -34.45 55.23 18.02
N GLN A 48 -35.49 55.38 18.84
CA GLN A 48 -36.09 54.27 19.58
C GLN A 48 -37.60 54.31 19.49
N ILE A 49 -38.21 53.13 19.35
CA ILE A 49 -39.66 52.96 19.41
C ILE A 49 -40.04 52.73 20.87
N ILE A 50 -40.89 53.60 21.43
CA ILE A 50 -41.42 53.51 22.78
C ILE A 50 -42.89 53.09 22.69
N ALA A 51 -43.23 51.99 23.35
CA ALA A 51 -44.59 51.55 23.52
C ALA A 51 -45.09 51.93 24.92
N SER A 52 -46.12 52.76 24.99
CA SER A 52 -46.82 53.01 26.25
C SER A 52 -47.88 51.93 26.46
N ALA A 53 -47.91 51.37 27.66
CA ALA A 53 -48.77 50.25 28.00
C ALA A 53 -49.48 50.42 29.33
N ALA A 54 -50.58 49.70 29.50
CA ALA A 54 -51.38 49.69 30.72
C ALA A 54 -51.45 48.27 31.30
N ILE A 55 -50.85 48.06 32.48
CA ILE A 55 -50.84 46.79 33.21
C ILE A 55 -51.95 46.75 34.26
N GLN A 56 -52.68 45.64 34.39
CA GLN A 56 -53.73 45.54 35.40
C GLN A 56 -53.14 45.63 36.83
N PRO A 57 -53.77 46.36 37.77
CA PRO A 57 -53.21 46.58 39.12
C PRO A 57 -52.88 45.30 39.90
N ALA A 58 -53.62 44.21 39.65
CA ALA A 58 -53.38 42.90 40.26
C ALA A 58 -51.99 42.31 39.93
N PHE A 59 -51.33 42.76 38.86
CA PHE A 59 -50.00 42.32 38.45
C PHE A 59 -48.91 43.37 38.72
N SER A 60 -49.21 44.39 39.55
CA SER A 60 -48.28 45.49 39.81
C SER A 60 -46.95 45.05 40.43
N ASP A 61 -46.94 43.93 41.15
CA ASP A 61 -45.76 43.39 41.81
C ASP A 61 -44.78 42.74 40.84
N MET A 62 -45.18 42.52 39.58
CA MET A 62 -44.28 42.08 38.51
C MET A 62 -43.50 43.23 37.87
N LEU A 63 -43.80 44.48 38.21
CA LEU A 63 -43.17 45.65 37.59
C LEU A 63 -41.97 46.10 38.42
N THR A 64 -40.85 45.40 38.26
CA THR A 64 -39.58 45.66 38.96
C THR A 64 -38.45 45.88 37.96
N GLU A 65 -37.35 46.52 38.38
CA GLU A 65 -36.15 46.69 37.53
C GLU A 65 -35.58 45.35 37.01
N GLY A 66 -35.80 44.25 37.72
CA GLY A 66 -35.42 42.90 37.30
C GLY A 66 -36.31 42.29 36.23
N SER A 67 -37.50 42.84 35.99
CA SER A 67 -38.44 42.30 35.02
C SER A 67 -37.97 42.46 33.58
N ARG A 68 -38.32 41.49 32.75
CA ARG A 68 -37.95 41.45 31.32
C ARG A 68 -39.20 41.33 30.47
N PHE A 69 -39.27 42.13 29.42
CA PHE A 69 -40.31 42.02 28.40
C PHE A 69 -39.71 41.30 27.20
N ILE A 70 -40.35 40.22 26.79
CA ILE A 70 -39.89 39.37 25.70
C ILE A 70 -40.83 39.58 24.53
N LEU A 71 -40.28 39.97 23.38
CA LEU A 71 -41.04 40.06 22.14
C LEU A 71 -41.34 38.64 21.64
N GLU A 72 -42.63 38.28 21.60
CA GLU A 72 -43.11 37.01 21.04
C GLU A 72 -43.59 37.25 19.61
N GLU A 73 -42.77 36.82 18.66
CA GLU A 73 -42.98 37.03 17.23
C GLU A 73 -43.73 35.85 16.60
N ALA A 74 -44.48 36.13 15.52
CA ALA A 74 -44.92 35.08 14.61
C ALA A 74 -43.70 34.48 13.92
N GLU A 75 -43.41 33.19 14.15
CA GLU A 75 -42.34 32.51 13.44
C GLU A 75 -42.96 31.60 12.38
N VAL A 76 -42.78 31.96 11.11
CA VAL A 76 -43.15 31.11 9.97
C VAL A 76 -41.87 30.65 9.31
N SER A 77 -41.56 29.36 9.44
CA SER A 77 -40.42 28.76 8.76
C SER A 77 -40.85 27.51 8.00
N LEU A 78 -40.01 27.06 7.08
CA LEU A 78 -40.17 25.76 6.41
C LEU A 78 -40.08 24.58 7.39
N SER A 79 -39.59 24.82 8.63
CA SER A 79 -39.40 23.82 9.68
C SER A 79 -40.56 23.75 10.69
N GLY A 80 -41.54 24.65 10.59
CA GLY A 80 -42.62 24.73 11.55
C GLY A 80 -43.11 26.16 11.75
N VAL A 81 -44.18 26.27 12.52
CA VAL A 81 -44.89 27.52 12.73
C VAL A 81 -45.12 27.71 14.22
N GLU A 82 -44.53 28.76 14.79
CA GLU A 82 -44.77 29.20 16.17
C GLU A 82 -45.60 30.48 16.15
N ASN A 83 -46.51 30.63 17.13
CA ASN A 83 -47.31 31.83 17.30
C ASN A 83 -48.06 32.29 16.01
N LEU A 84 -48.55 31.36 15.18
CA LEU A 84 -49.31 31.64 13.94
C LEU A 84 -50.42 32.69 14.09
N GLY A 85 -51.06 32.74 15.26
CA GLY A 85 -52.10 33.73 15.56
C GLY A 85 -51.61 35.17 15.44
N ASN A 86 -50.31 35.42 15.60
CA ASN A 86 -49.68 36.72 15.53
C ASN A 86 -49.59 37.26 14.09
N LEU A 87 -49.67 36.41 13.05
CA LEU A 87 -49.77 36.88 11.66
C LEU A 87 -51.03 37.72 11.43
N VAL A 88 -52.10 37.43 12.16
CA VAL A 88 -53.38 38.12 12.05
C VAL A 88 -53.54 39.17 13.15
N LYS A 89 -53.08 38.87 14.37
CA LYS A 89 -53.30 39.72 15.55
C LYS A 89 -52.17 40.73 15.85
N GLY A 90 -51.01 40.57 15.19
CA GLY A 90 -49.77 41.28 15.51
C GLY A 90 -48.95 40.57 16.59
N ASN A 91 -47.68 40.94 16.71
CA ASN A 91 -46.79 40.44 17.76
C ASN A 91 -47.21 40.97 19.15
N PHE A 92 -46.81 40.26 20.20
CA PHE A 92 -47.15 40.63 21.58
C PHE A 92 -45.94 40.53 22.51
N LEU A 93 -46.07 41.05 23.73
CA LEU A 93 -45.02 40.96 24.74
C LEU A 93 -45.38 39.94 25.81
N THR A 94 -44.39 39.18 26.27
CA THR A 94 -44.50 38.39 27.49
C THR A 94 -43.65 39.01 28.58
N ILE A 95 -44.21 39.21 29.78
CA ILE A 95 -43.44 39.64 30.95
C ILE A 95 -42.86 38.43 31.67
N VAL A 96 -41.58 38.50 32.02
CA VAL A 96 -40.92 37.60 32.98
C VAL A 96 -40.54 38.42 34.21
N PRO A 97 -41.19 38.18 35.36
CA PRO A 97 -40.90 38.91 36.59
C PRO A 97 -39.47 38.67 37.07
N GLY A 98 -38.82 39.72 37.58
CA GLY A 98 -37.54 39.62 38.27
C GLY A 98 -37.59 40.28 39.64
N GLU A 99 -36.49 40.14 40.40
CA GLU A 99 -36.33 40.82 41.68
C GLU A 99 -35.87 42.27 41.48
N GLY A 100 -36.21 43.17 42.39
CA GLY A 100 -35.79 44.57 42.35
C GLY A 100 -36.84 45.52 42.88
N VAL A 101 -36.51 46.82 42.86
CA VAL A 101 -37.47 47.89 43.21
C VAL A 101 -38.50 48.09 42.12
N LYS A 102 -39.65 48.69 42.46
CA LYS A 102 -40.74 48.93 41.50
C LYS A 102 -40.30 49.89 40.39
N ALA A 103 -40.55 49.52 39.14
CA ALA A 103 -40.18 50.29 37.95
C ALA A 103 -41.38 50.57 37.04
N ARG A 104 -41.21 51.55 36.15
CA ARG A 104 -42.20 51.97 35.15
C ARG A 104 -41.65 52.01 33.72
N ASP A 105 -40.33 52.02 33.59
CA ASP A 105 -39.63 52.05 32.31
C ASP A 105 -38.92 50.71 32.08
N PHE A 106 -39.09 50.15 30.88
CA PHE A 106 -38.59 48.83 30.53
C PHE A 106 -38.01 48.78 29.13
N THR A 107 -37.28 47.70 28.82
CA THR A 107 -36.82 47.38 27.48
C THR A 107 -37.28 45.98 27.10
N ALA A 108 -37.87 45.85 25.91
CA ALA A 108 -38.18 44.58 25.32
C ALA A 108 -36.96 44.02 24.57
N ILE A 109 -36.72 42.74 24.75
CA ILE A 109 -35.65 41.99 24.07
C ILE A 109 -36.25 40.84 23.28
N ARG A 110 -35.54 40.39 22.26
CA ARG A 110 -35.96 39.20 21.50
C ARG A 110 -35.72 37.94 22.33
N LYS A 111 -36.49 36.88 22.04
CA LYS A 111 -36.44 35.59 22.76
C LYS A 111 -35.05 34.95 22.73
N ASN A 112 -34.33 35.05 21.61
CA ASN A 112 -32.95 34.56 21.47
C ASN A 112 -31.96 35.31 22.39
N GLU A 113 -32.07 36.65 22.46
CA GLU A 113 -31.26 37.49 23.35
C GLU A 113 -31.55 37.18 24.82
N PHE A 114 -32.82 36.97 25.17
CA PHE A 114 -33.22 36.59 26.52
C PHE A 114 -32.66 35.24 26.96
N ASN A 115 -32.70 34.24 26.08
CA ASN A 115 -32.11 32.93 26.34
C ASN A 115 -30.60 33.02 26.56
N LYS A 116 -29.92 33.87 25.77
CA LYS A 116 -28.49 34.18 25.92
C LYS A 116 -28.19 34.85 27.27
N GLN A 117 -28.97 35.85 27.68
CA GLN A 117 -28.79 36.58 28.94
C GLN A 117 -29.02 35.70 30.19
N GLN A 118 -29.99 34.77 30.15
CA GLN A 118 -30.25 33.85 31.26
C GLN A 118 -29.25 32.69 31.38
N ALA A 119 -28.21 32.66 30.54
CA ALA A 119 -27.26 31.56 30.46
C ALA A 119 -27.91 30.18 30.24
N LYS A 120 -29.14 30.13 29.70
CA LYS A 120 -29.86 28.88 29.37
C LYS A 120 -29.37 28.26 28.06
N SER A 121 -28.29 28.78 27.50
CA SER A 121 -27.69 28.28 26.27
C SER A 121 -26.17 28.46 26.26
N ILE A 122 -25.51 27.62 25.49
CA ILE A 122 -24.09 27.66 25.17
C ILE A 122 -23.96 28.22 23.77
N ALA A 123 -23.18 29.29 23.63
CA ALA A 123 -22.87 29.86 22.34
C ALA A 123 -21.62 29.19 21.76
N ILE A 124 -21.72 28.70 20.53
CA ILE A 124 -20.59 28.22 19.74
C ILE A 124 -20.66 28.82 18.34
N GLN A 125 -19.50 28.92 17.69
CA GLN A 125 -19.40 29.33 16.29
C GLN A 125 -19.01 28.14 15.43
N LEU A 126 -19.66 28.03 14.27
CA LEU A 126 -19.27 27.06 13.24
C LEU A 126 -18.75 27.79 12.00
N THR A 127 -17.74 27.24 11.34
CA THR A 127 -17.18 27.79 10.09
C THR A 127 -17.18 26.78 8.96
N ALA A 128 -17.52 27.22 7.75
CA ALA A 128 -17.48 26.42 6.52
C ALA A 128 -17.00 27.25 5.31
N ASP A 129 -16.68 26.57 4.21
CA ASP A 129 -16.33 27.19 2.91
C ASP A 129 -17.55 27.72 2.15
N ASN A 130 -18.77 27.30 2.51
CA ASN A 130 -20.02 27.84 1.98
C ASN A 130 -21.17 27.62 2.99
N SER A 131 -22.37 28.11 2.66
CA SER A 131 -23.53 28.04 3.58
C SER A 131 -24.19 26.67 3.66
N TYR A 132 -23.91 25.77 2.70
CA TYR A 132 -24.60 24.49 2.49
C TYR A 132 -26.13 24.58 2.45
N GLY A 133 -26.69 25.76 2.12
CA GLY A 133 -28.14 26.00 2.13
C GLY A 133 -28.75 26.05 3.54
N LEU A 134 -27.93 26.26 4.58
CA LEU A 134 -28.40 26.47 5.94
C LEU A 134 -28.68 27.95 6.19
N ASP A 135 -29.85 28.23 6.77
CA ASP A 135 -30.31 29.57 7.15
C ASP A 135 -30.46 29.71 8.67
N GLN A 136 -30.78 30.94 9.11
CA GLN A 136 -31.21 31.19 10.48
C GLN A 136 -32.42 30.30 10.83
N GLY A 137 -32.39 29.69 12.01
CA GLY A 137 -33.40 28.75 12.51
C GLY A 137 -33.08 27.28 12.22
N ALA A 138 -32.07 26.96 11.40
CA ALA A 138 -31.63 25.59 11.17
C ALA A 138 -31.31 24.88 12.49
N LYS A 139 -31.86 23.68 12.69
CA LYS A 139 -31.75 22.97 13.97
C LYS A 139 -30.42 22.23 14.10
N VAL A 140 -29.88 22.25 15.31
CA VAL A 140 -28.71 21.46 15.71
C VAL A 140 -29.19 20.18 16.39
N LEU A 141 -28.80 19.04 15.83
CA LEU A 141 -29.28 17.73 16.21
C LEU A 141 -28.17 16.89 16.85
N TYR A 142 -28.50 16.17 17.91
CA TYR A 142 -27.70 15.08 18.44
C TYR A 142 -28.49 13.79 18.38
N ARG A 143 -27.99 12.79 17.64
CA ARG A 143 -28.69 11.51 17.39
C ARG A 143 -30.14 11.71 16.91
N GLY A 144 -30.39 12.75 16.12
CA GLY A 144 -31.71 13.10 15.58
C GLY A 144 -32.60 13.96 16.49
N ILE A 145 -32.18 14.24 17.72
CA ILE A 145 -32.93 15.09 18.67
C ILE A 145 -32.42 16.53 18.57
N ALA A 146 -33.34 17.49 18.46
CA ALA A 146 -32.99 18.91 18.46
C ALA A 146 -32.47 19.37 19.83
N VAL A 147 -31.23 19.86 19.85
CA VAL A 147 -30.53 20.32 21.06
C VAL A 147 -30.14 21.79 21.00
N GLY A 148 -30.27 22.42 19.84
CA GLY A 148 -29.93 23.82 19.61
C GLY A 148 -30.39 24.31 18.25
N GLU A 149 -29.98 25.51 17.88
CA GLU A 149 -30.32 26.15 16.61
C GLU A 149 -29.27 27.17 16.16
N VAL A 150 -29.23 27.39 14.85
CA VAL A 150 -28.48 28.47 14.21
C VAL A 150 -29.26 29.77 14.41
N THR A 151 -28.63 30.75 15.04
CA THR A 151 -29.22 32.07 15.31
C THR A 151 -28.83 33.12 14.28
N ARG A 152 -27.69 32.94 13.60
CA ARG A 152 -27.20 33.84 12.56
C ARG A 152 -26.31 33.10 11.59
N VAL A 153 -26.42 33.48 10.30
CA VAL A 153 -25.53 33.05 9.22
C VAL A 153 -24.96 34.30 8.57
N GLN A 154 -23.65 34.38 8.42
CA GLN A 154 -22.99 35.53 7.81
C GLN A 154 -21.71 35.13 7.07
N LEU A 155 -21.36 35.90 6.04
CA LEU A 155 -20.06 35.79 5.40
C LEU A 155 -19.01 36.49 6.27
N ASP A 156 -17.91 35.81 6.55
CA ASP A 156 -16.71 36.37 7.17
C ASP A 156 -15.50 36.08 6.28
N GLN A 157 -15.08 37.09 5.53
CA GLN A 157 -14.05 36.98 4.49
C GLN A 157 -14.40 35.91 3.43
N GLU A 158 -13.61 34.83 3.34
CA GLU A 158 -13.82 33.71 2.41
C GLU A 158 -14.63 32.56 3.02
N LEU A 159 -15.01 32.65 4.30
CA LEU A 159 -15.72 31.60 5.02
C LEU A 159 -17.14 32.04 5.39
N VAL A 160 -18.03 31.07 5.53
CA VAL A 160 -19.35 31.29 6.12
C VAL A 160 -19.29 30.94 7.61
N ARG A 161 -19.71 31.87 8.45
CA ARG A 161 -19.81 31.71 9.91
C ARG A 161 -21.26 31.53 10.33
N PHE A 162 -21.48 30.57 11.22
CA PHE A 162 -22.77 30.28 11.85
C PHE A 162 -22.66 30.50 13.36
N ASP A 163 -23.48 31.40 13.91
CA ASP A 163 -23.62 31.53 15.36
C ASP A 163 -24.70 30.57 15.85
N VAL A 164 -24.33 29.66 16.73
CA VAL A 164 -25.17 28.57 17.20
C VAL A 164 -25.40 28.68 18.70
N LEU A 165 -26.66 28.50 19.12
CA LEU A 165 -27.03 28.34 20.52
C LEU A 165 -27.46 26.91 20.79
N VAL A 166 -26.81 26.25 21.76
CA VAL A 166 -27.18 24.92 22.25
C VAL A 166 -27.81 25.07 23.64
N ASP A 167 -28.93 24.42 23.91
CA ASP A 167 -29.58 24.49 25.23
C ASP A 167 -28.64 23.97 26.33
N LYS A 168 -28.56 24.71 27.45
CA LYS A 168 -27.65 24.41 28.57
C LYS A 168 -27.80 22.98 29.10
N ARG A 169 -29.00 22.40 29.07
CA ARG A 169 -29.20 21.01 29.52
C ARG A 169 -28.41 19.97 28.71
N TYR A 170 -27.92 20.35 27.53
CA TYR A 170 -27.11 19.52 26.64
C TYR A 170 -25.62 19.90 26.66
N GLU A 171 -25.15 20.69 27.62
CA GLU A 171 -23.76 21.17 27.73
C GLU A 171 -22.71 20.07 27.64
N THR A 172 -22.97 18.94 28.29
CA THR A 172 -22.05 17.78 28.32
C THR A 172 -21.86 17.11 26.96
N LEU A 173 -22.66 17.46 25.95
CA LEU A 173 -22.53 16.97 24.57
C LEU A 173 -21.55 17.82 23.75
N ILE A 174 -21.26 19.06 24.16
CA ILE A 174 -20.39 19.98 23.43
C ILE A 174 -18.96 19.89 23.96
N LYS A 175 -18.17 19.01 23.34
CA LYS A 175 -16.80 18.64 23.77
C LYS A 175 -15.72 19.18 22.84
N SER A 176 -14.47 18.99 23.23
CA SER A 176 -13.32 19.65 22.58
C SER A 176 -13.03 19.19 21.16
N GLN A 177 -13.57 18.03 20.74
CA GLN A 177 -13.35 17.45 19.41
C GLN A 177 -14.67 17.12 18.72
N ASN A 178 -15.73 17.86 19.03
CA ASN A 178 -16.98 17.74 18.30
C ASN A 178 -16.77 17.99 16.80
N ARG A 179 -17.39 17.15 15.97
CA ARG A 179 -17.39 17.30 14.51
C ARG A 179 -18.81 17.54 14.05
N PHE A 180 -19.09 18.75 13.58
CA PHE A 180 -20.39 19.17 13.09
C PHE A 180 -20.49 18.95 11.58
N PHE A 181 -21.61 18.43 11.10
CA PHE A 181 -21.83 18.18 9.69
C PHE A 181 -23.27 18.46 9.29
N VAL A 182 -23.45 18.87 8.04
CA VAL A 182 -24.77 19.17 7.51
C VAL A 182 -25.56 17.87 7.37
N THR A 183 -26.82 17.93 7.81
CA THR A 183 -27.84 16.91 7.61
C THR A 183 -29.08 17.60 7.03
N GLY A 184 -29.69 17.07 5.99
CA GLY A 184 -30.79 17.77 5.29
C GLY A 184 -30.52 18.08 3.82
N SER A 185 -29.45 17.53 3.25
CA SER A 185 -29.33 17.34 1.81
C SER A 185 -29.43 15.85 1.50
N ALA A 186 -30.06 15.51 0.36
CA ALA A 186 -29.93 14.17 -0.18
C ALA A 186 -28.46 13.95 -0.55
N SER A 187 -27.88 12.84 -0.10
CA SER A 187 -26.50 12.49 -0.42
C SER A 187 -26.47 11.16 -1.16
N ALA A 188 -25.58 11.08 -2.14
CA ALA A 188 -25.30 9.87 -2.87
C ALA A 188 -23.79 9.61 -2.77
N GLU A 189 -23.42 8.46 -2.22
CA GLU A 189 -22.03 8.04 -2.08
C GLU A 189 -21.83 6.70 -2.79
N LEU A 190 -20.80 6.60 -3.62
CA LEU A 190 -20.37 5.33 -4.19
C LEU A 190 -19.53 4.58 -3.15
N THR A 191 -20.10 3.52 -2.60
CA THR A 191 -19.45 2.60 -1.66
C THR A 191 -18.89 1.37 -2.39
N GLU A 192 -18.17 0.50 -1.67
CA GLU A 192 -17.70 -0.77 -2.22
C GLU A 192 -18.84 -1.71 -2.63
N SER A 193 -20.01 -1.57 -1.99
CA SER A 193 -21.21 -2.36 -2.27
C SER A 193 -22.12 -1.73 -3.34
N GLY A 194 -21.74 -0.57 -3.89
CA GLY A 194 -22.52 0.16 -4.90
C GLY A 194 -22.93 1.56 -4.45
N LEU A 195 -23.92 2.15 -5.14
CA LEU A 195 -24.42 3.49 -4.85
C LEU A 195 -25.31 3.48 -3.59
N ASN A 196 -24.85 4.15 -2.54
CA ASN A 196 -25.63 4.37 -1.33
C ASN A 196 -26.29 5.75 -1.41
N ILE A 197 -27.63 5.79 -1.37
CA ILE A 197 -28.41 7.03 -1.41
C ILE A 197 -29.03 7.22 -0.02
N THR A 198 -28.67 8.31 0.65
CA THR A 198 -29.26 8.70 1.92
C THR A 198 -30.15 9.91 1.71
N VAL A 199 -31.45 9.72 1.96
CA VAL A 199 -32.46 10.78 1.89
C VAL A 199 -32.97 11.07 3.31
N PRO A 200 -32.65 12.25 3.88
CA PRO A 200 -33.21 12.68 5.16
C PRO A 200 -34.74 12.81 5.14
N PRO A 201 -35.42 12.79 6.30
CA PRO A 201 -36.84 13.12 6.39
C PRO A 201 -37.16 14.46 5.72
N ALA A 202 -38.29 14.56 5.02
CA ALA A 202 -38.66 15.73 4.20
C ALA A 202 -38.56 17.08 4.94
N LYS A 203 -38.87 17.10 6.24
CA LYS A 203 -38.74 18.28 7.10
C LYS A 203 -37.28 18.80 7.19
N GLN A 204 -36.30 17.90 7.20
CA GLN A 204 -34.88 18.25 7.22
C GLN A 204 -34.38 18.72 5.85
N LEU A 205 -34.99 18.26 4.75
CA LEU A 205 -34.66 18.68 3.39
C LEU A 205 -35.01 20.14 3.12
N LEU A 206 -36.06 20.66 3.78
CA LEU A 206 -36.55 22.02 3.55
C LEU A 206 -35.78 23.08 4.34
N ALA A 207 -35.48 22.81 5.61
CA ALA A 207 -34.88 23.80 6.51
C ALA A 207 -33.36 23.63 6.69
N GLY A 208 -32.83 22.49 6.24
CA GLY A 208 -31.48 22.07 6.61
C GLY A 208 -31.33 21.82 8.11
N SER A 209 -30.28 21.13 8.50
CA SER A 209 -29.93 20.90 9.90
C SER A 209 -28.44 20.62 10.03
N ILE A 210 -27.95 20.73 11.26
CA ILE A 210 -26.57 20.42 11.59
C ILE A 210 -26.60 19.27 12.59
N SER A 211 -26.00 18.14 12.25
CA SER A 211 -25.76 17.05 13.21
C SER A 211 -24.30 17.08 13.69
N PHE A 212 -24.00 16.44 14.81
CA PHE A 212 -22.63 16.32 15.27
C PHE A 212 -22.32 15.00 15.99
N VAL A 213 -21.04 14.64 15.99
CA VAL A 213 -20.47 13.59 16.85
C VAL A 213 -19.86 14.25 18.09
N SER A 214 -20.19 13.75 19.27
CA SER A 214 -19.64 14.23 20.55
C SER A 214 -18.40 13.42 20.95
N GLU A 215 -17.21 14.03 20.82
CA GLU A 215 -15.91 13.39 21.09
C GLU A 215 -14.93 14.38 21.76
N GLY A 216 -13.89 13.84 22.40
CA GLY A 216 -12.85 14.63 23.08
C GLY A 216 -13.12 14.84 24.57
N LYS A 217 -12.41 15.82 25.15
CA LYS A 217 -12.49 16.16 26.59
C LYS A 217 -13.75 16.98 26.87
N GLN A 218 -14.22 16.96 28.13
CA GLN A 218 -15.30 17.81 28.64
C GLN A 218 -14.85 19.27 28.73
N LYS A 219 -14.64 19.89 27.57
CA LYS A 219 -14.24 21.28 27.39
C LYS A 219 -14.86 21.77 26.09
N THR A 220 -15.68 22.82 26.17
CA THR A 220 -16.26 23.47 24.99
C THR A 220 -15.22 24.38 24.33
N ASN A 221 -15.13 24.34 23.00
CA ASN A 221 -14.41 25.33 22.21
C ASN A 221 -15.39 26.43 21.77
N SER A 222 -14.88 27.64 21.57
CA SER A 222 -15.66 28.73 21.01
C SER A 222 -15.99 28.54 19.53
N GLU A 223 -15.17 27.76 18.81
CA GLU A 223 -15.27 27.59 17.36
C GLU A 223 -15.05 26.12 16.93
N TYR A 224 -15.82 25.68 15.93
CA TYR A 224 -15.72 24.36 15.31
C TYR A 224 -15.89 24.45 13.79
N LYS A 225 -15.33 23.47 13.07
CA LYS A 225 -15.58 23.34 11.63
C LYS A 225 -16.90 22.62 11.35
N LEU A 226 -17.66 23.13 10.38
CA LEU A 226 -18.84 22.49 9.82
C LEU A 226 -18.45 21.77 8.51
N TYR A 227 -18.69 20.47 8.45
CA TYR A 227 -18.42 19.64 7.27
C TYR A 227 -19.67 19.47 6.42
N GLN A 228 -19.52 19.37 5.10
CA GLN A 228 -20.64 19.18 4.17
C GLN A 228 -21.46 17.91 4.44
N ASN A 229 -20.84 16.84 4.95
CA ASN A 229 -21.51 15.57 5.24
C ASN A 229 -20.77 14.77 6.32
N ARG A 230 -21.40 13.67 6.77
CA ARG A 230 -20.85 12.79 7.80
C ARG A 230 -19.53 12.14 7.37
N SER A 231 -19.40 11.71 6.12
CA SER A 231 -18.20 11.02 5.62
C SER A 231 -16.97 11.92 5.69
N LEU A 232 -17.09 13.21 5.32
CA LEU A 232 -16.03 14.21 5.46
C LEU A 232 -15.69 14.52 6.92
N ALA A 233 -16.70 14.55 7.80
CA ALA A 233 -16.47 14.70 9.24
C ALA A 233 -15.69 13.50 9.82
N GLU A 234 -15.99 12.27 9.42
CA GLU A 234 -15.23 11.09 9.89
C GLU A 234 -13.81 11.06 9.32
N LEU A 235 -13.60 11.45 8.06
CA LEU A 235 -12.26 11.59 7.48
C LEU A 235 -11.40 12.61 8.25
N ALA A 236 -12.01 13.69 8.73
CA ALA A 236 -11.31 14.69 9.52
C ALA A 236 -10.76 14.14 10.86
N LYS A 237 -11.36 13.08 11.42
CA LYS A 237 -10.84 12.38 12.62
C LYS A 237 -9.39 11.92 12.41
N TYR A 238 -9.10 11.38 11.23
CA TYR A 238 -7.80 10.80 10.90
C TYR A 238 -6.79 11.87 10.45
N ASN A 239 -7.27 12.90 9.75
CA ASN A 239 -6.44 14.05 9.35
C ASN A 239 -5.86 14.86 10.54
N LEU A 240 -6.41 14.72 11.76
CA LEU A 240 -5.84 15.32 12.97
C LEU A 240 -4.43 14.79 13.29
N SER A 241 -4.07 13.60 12.81
CA SER A 241 -2.72 13.06 12.94
C SER A 241 -1.71 13.61 11.93
N GLY A 242 -2.19 14.39 10.94
CA GLY A 242 -1.40 14.91 9.81
C GLY A 242 -1.14 13.86 8.72
N SER A 243 -0.50 14.29 7.64
CA SER A 243 -0.11 13.43 6.53
C SER A 243 1.30 13.75 6.04
N HIS A 244 1.96 12.75 5.48
CA HIS A 244 3.26 12.87 4.84
C HIS A 244 3.07 12.88 3.32
N LYS A 245 3.63 13.88 2.64
CA LYS A 245 3.55 14.00 1.18
C LYS A 245 4.75 13.37 0.50
N LEU A 246 4.50 12.66 -0.58
CA LEU A 246 5.48 12.03 -1.45
C LEU A 246 5.23 12.54 -2.88
N VAL A 247 6.29 12.63 -3.67
CA VAL A 247 6.19 12.89 -5.11
C VAL A 247 6.60 11.64 -5.87
N LEU A 248 5.69 11.19 -6.73
CA LEU A 248 5.90 10.09 -7.66
C LEU A 248 6.05 10.66 -9.08
N VAL A 249 6.82 9.98 -9.92
CA VAL A 249 7.09 10.37 -11.30
C VAL A 249 6.61 9.26 -12.24
N ALA A 250 5.90 9.64 -13.30
CA ALA A 250 5.44 8.75 -14.35
C ALA A 250 5.67 9.39 -15.73
N ASP A 251 5.79 8.57 -16.77
CA ASP A 251 5.96 9.05 -18.16
C ASP A 251 4.69 9.73 -18.68
N GLU A 252 3.52 9.27 -18.25
CA GLU A 252 2.21 9.80 -18.59
C GLU A 252 1.33 9.90 -17.34
N LEU A 253 0.28 10.73 -17.37
CA LEU A 253 -0.66 10.80 -16.26
C LEU A 253 -1.47 9.50 -16.24
N PRO A 254 -1.34 8.64 -15.21
CA PRO A 254 -2.17 7.45 -15.13
C PRO A 254 -3.64 7.83 -14.98
N ALA A 255 -4.55 6.88 -15.22
CA ALA A 255 -5.99 7.09 -15.06
C ALA A 255 -6.37 7.27 -13.56
N ILE A 256 -6.05 8.42 -12.99
CA ILE A 256 -6.26 8.83 -11.60
C ILE A 256 -6.79 10.27 -11.56
N SER A 257 -7.35 10.67 -10.43
CA SER A 257 -7.91 11.98 -10.17
C SER A 257 -7.46 12.50 -8.80
N LYS A 258 -7.67 13.79 -8.52
CA LYS A 258 -7.46 14.32 -7.17
C LYS A 258 -8.41 13.58 -6.20
N GLY A 259 -7.85 13.04 -5.11
CA GLY A 259 -8.58 12.20 -4.18
C GLY A 259 -8.63 10.71 -4.52
N SER A 260 -8.03 10.26 -5.63
CA SER A 260 -7.83 8.82 -5.87
C SER A 260 -7.10 8.17 -4.70
N PRO A 261 -7.47 6.95 -4.28
CA PRO A 261 -6.89 6.32 -3.11
C PRO A 261 -5.43 5.91 -3.33
N LEU A 262 -4.62 6.07 -2.28
CA LEU A 262 -3.32 5.41 -2.12
C LEU A 262 -3.53 4.13 -1.32
N LEU A 263 -3.18 2.99 -1.91
CA LEU A 263 -3.53 1.66 -1.42
C LEU A 263 -2.28 0.88 -1.00
N TYR A 264 -2.30 0.31 0.21
CA TYR A 264 -1.36 -0.72 0.65
C TYR A 264 -2.11 -2.03 0.80
N ARG A 265 -1.79 -3.05 -0.01
CA ARG A 265 -2.47 -4.36 0.02
C ARG A 265 -4.02 -4.27 0.03
N ASN A 266 -4.56 -3.39 -0.81
CA ASN A 266 -6.00 -3.06 -0.94
C ASN A 266 -6.57 -2.15 0.16
N LEU A 267 -5.84 -1.86 1.23
CA LEU A 267 -6.27 -0.92 2.26
C LEU A 267 -5.97 0.52 1.84
N GLN A 268 -6.95 1.42 1.90
CA GLN A 268 -6.72 2.84 1.68
C GLN A 268 -5.97 3.45 2.87
N VAL A 269 -4.78 3.97 2.61
CA VAL A 269 -3.87 4.56 3.61
C VAL A 269 -3.53 6.02 3.31
N GLY A 270 -4.12 6.57 2.25
CA GLY A 270 -3.86 7.91 1.78
C GLY A 270 -4.63 8.24 0.51
N SER A 271 -4.21 9.30 -0.16
CA SER A 271 -4.83 9.77 -1.42
C SER A 271 -3.88 10.59 -2.29
N VAL A 272 -4.23 10.70 -3.57
CA VAL A 272 -3.59 11.62 -4.52
C VAL A 272 -4.01 13.05 -4.19
N SER A 273 -3.03 13.90 -3.91
CA SER A 273 -3.25 15.29 -3.52
C SER A 273 -3.25 16.23 -4.73
N ASP A 274 -2.30 16.04 -5.65
CA ASP A 274 -2.10 16.91 -6.82
C ASP A 274 -1.31 16.19 -7.91
N PHE A 275 -1.31 16.71 -9.13
CA PHE A 275 -0.41 16.26 -10.20
C PHE A 275 -0.10 17.39 -11.18
N LYS A 276 1.11 17.41 -11.72
CA LYS A 276 1.61 18.45 -12.63
C LYS A 276 2.53 17.84 -13.68
N LEU A 277 2.49 18.36 -14.90
CA LEU A 277 3.48 18.06 -15.94
C LEU A 277 4.74 18.93 -15.72
N ASN A 278 5.93 18.34 -15.80
CA ASN A 278 7.20 19.05 -15.72
C ASN A 278 8.25 18.39 -16.63
N ASN A 279 8.87 19.16 -17.53
CA ASN A 279 10.03 18.77 -18.35
C ASN A 279 10.01 17.27 -18.73
N ASP A 280 8.98 16.85 -19.46
CA ASP A 280 8.77 15.51 -20.02
C ASP A 280 8.19 14.41 -19.11
N HIS A 281 7.97 14.66 -17.81
CA HIS A 281 7.33 13.69 -16.91
C HIS A 281 6.16 14.27 -16.10
N VAL A 282 5.25 13.39 -15.69
CA VAL A 282 4.14 13.73 -14.79
C VAL A 282 4.56 13.49 -13.35
N ARG A 283 4.53 14.55 -12.54
CA ARG A 283 4.73 14.49 -11.08
C ARG A 283 3.39 14.34 -10.39
N VAL A 284 3.18 13.22 -9.71
CA VAL A 284 1.99 12.93 -8.90
C VAL A 284 2.33 13.10 -7.42
N THR A 285 1.70 14.06 -6.76
CA THR A 285 1.84 14.23 -5.30
C THR A 285 0.80 13.37 -4.61
N VAL A 286 1.25 12.48 -3.73
CA VAL A 286 0.39 11.64 -2.90
C VAL A 286 0.61 11.97 -1.43
N SER A 287 -0.44 11.86 -0.62
CA SER A 287 -0.40 12.02 0.82
C SER A 287 -0.71 10.68 1.49
N ILE A 288 0.19 10.20 2.34
CA ILE A 288 -0.04 9.06 3.23
C ILE A 288 -0.37 9.58 4.63
N GLU A 289 -1.37 8.99 5.30
CA GLU A 289 -1.68 9.36 6.67
C GLU A 289 -0.52 8.99 7.60
N ASN A 290 -0.22 9.83 8.61
CA ASN A 290 0.97 9.64 9.44
C ASN A 290 0.99 8.30 10.18
N GLN A 291 -0.19 7.76 10.55
CA GLN A 291 -0.31 6.43 11.16
C GLN A 291 0.24 5.29 10.27
N TYR A 292 0.21 5.47 8.94
CA TYR A 292 0.67 4.49 7.96
C TYR A 292 2.05 4.79 7.38
N LYS A 293 2.74 5.85 7.85
CA LYS A 293 4.06 6.24 7.34
C LYS A 293 5.10 5.11 7.42
N HIS A 294 4.99 4.24 8.42
CA HIS A 294 5.87 3.09 8.63
C HIS A 294 5.82 2.04 7.50
N LEU A 295 4.80 2.08 6.63
CA LEU A 295 4.68 1.20 5.47
C LEU A 295 5.61 1.59 4.32
N LEU A 296 6.14 2.82 4.34
CA LEU A 296 7.12 3.29 3.38
C LEU A 296 8.52 2.84 3.81
N THR A 297 9.14 1.98 3.01
CA THR A 297 10.50 1.46 3.20
C THR A 297 11.37 1.93 2.03
N PRO A 298 12.71 1.85 2.12
CA PRO A 298 13.58 2.13 0.98
C PRO A 298 13.31 1.24 -0.25
N GLN A 299 12.58 0.13 -0.08
CA GLN A 299 12.24 -0.84 -1.13
C GLN A 299 10.78 -0.70 -1.59
N THR A 300 10.07 0.36 -1.19
CA THR A 300 8.69 0.59 -1.63
C THR A 300 8.63 0.81 -3.14
N VAL A 301 7.68 0.20 -3.82
CA VAL A 301 7.43 0.39 -5.25
C VAL A 301 5.98 0.80 -5.43
N PHE A 302 5.74 1.83 -6.24
CA PHE A 302 4.40 2.32 -6.56
C PHE A 302 3.98 1.89 -7.96
N TRP A 303 2.74 1.48 -8.13
CA TRP A 303 2.15 1.23 -9.44
C TRP A 303 0.72 1.76 -9.53
N ASN A 304 0.36 2.19 -10.72
CA ASN A 304 -1.00 2.53 -11.05
C ASN A 304 -1.88 1.27 -10.98
N ARG A 305 -3.03 1.42 -10.35
CA ARG A 305 -4.02 0.38 -10.14
C ARG A 305 -5.36 0.86 -10.66
N SER A 306 -5.38 1.19 -11.94
CA SER A 306 -6.57 1.65 -12.63
C SER A 306 -6.80 0.74 -13.85
N GLY A 307 -8.03 0.26 -14.00
CA GLY A 307 -8.44 -0.54 -15.15
C GLY A 307 -8.50 -2.06 -14.90
N ILE A 308 -8.79 -2.80 -15.96
CA ILE A 308 -8.93 -4.25 -15.97
C ILE A 308 -7.62 -4.85 -16.52
N GLU A 309 -6.98 -5.75 -15.77
CA GLU A 309 -5.84 -6.51 -16.27
C GLU A 309 -6.36 -7.78 -16.98
N VAL A 310 -5.99 -7.93 -18.26
CA VAL A 310 -6.32 -9.10 -19.09
C VAL A 310 -5.01 -9.77 -19.51
N ASP A 311 -4.82 -11.01 -19.07
CA ASP A 311 -3.71 -11.86 -19.50
C ASP A 311 -4.25 -12.94 -20.45
N ALA A 312 -3.92 -12.85 -21.73
CA ALA A 312 -4.23 -13.86 -22.73
C ALA A 312 -2.99 -14.76 -22.94
N SER A 313 -3.18 -16.06 -22.84
CA SER A 313 -2.15 -17.07 -23.09
C SER A 313 -2.73 -18.22 -23.91
N LEU A 314 -1.87 -19.10 -24.44
CA LEU A 314 -2.32 -20.33 -25.10
C LEU A 314 -3.10 -21.27 -24.16
N ALA A 315 -2.98 -21.09 -22.84
CA ALA A 315 -3.72 -21.83 -21.83
C ALA A 315 -5.09 -21.22 -21.50
N GLY A 316 -5.41 -20.03 -22.03
CA GLY A 316 -6.67 -19.33 -21.80
C GLY A 316 -6.50 -17.86 -21.44
N VAL A 317 -7.62 -17.21 -21.12
CA VAL A 317 -7.70 -15.79 -20.75
C VAL A 317 -7.99 -15.66 -19.25
N SER A 318 -7.12 -14.97 -18.52
CA SER A 318 -7.34 -14.60 -17.11
C SER A 318 -7.71 -13.11 -17.04
N ILE A 319 -8.79 -12.80 -16.33
CA ILE A 319 -9.26 -11.42 -16.11
C ILE A 319 -9.21 -11.14 -14.63
N LYS A 320 -8.39 -10.16 -14.23
CA LYS A 320 -8.35 -9.68 -12.84
C LYS A 320 -9.07 -8.34 -12.77
N ALA A 321 -10.19 -8.32 -12.06
CA ALA A 321 -10.99 -7.11 -11.83
C ALA A 321 -10.72 -6.55 -10.43
N ASP A 322 -10.38 -5.27 -10.38
CA ASP A 322 -10.26 -4.52 -9.12
C ASP A 322 -11.63 -4.03 -8.62
N PRO A 323 -11.74 -3.59 -7.34
CA PRO A 323 -12.98 -3.03 -6.82
C PRO A 323 -13.54 -1.92 -7.72
N ILE A 324 -14.86 -1.89 -7.93
CA ILE A 324 -15.55 -0.95 -8.86
C ILE A 324 -15.14 0.51 -8.62
N LYS A 325 -14.99 0.91 -7.36
CA LYS A 325 -14.54 2.26 -6.98
C LYS A 325 -13.18 2.62 -7.57
N THR A 326 -12.25 1.65 -7.59
CA THR A 326 -10.90 1.79 -8.15
C THR A 326 -10.93 1.73 -9.68
N LEU A 327 -11.86 0.98 -10.29
CA LEU A 327 -12.03 0.98 -11.75
C LEU A 327 -12.46 2.35 -12.30
N ILE A 328 -13.27 3.10 -11.54
CA ILE A 328 -13.81 4.40 -11.98
C ILE A 328 -12.91 5.57 -11.57
N LYS A 329 -12.49 5.63 -10.30
CA LYS A 329 -11.65 6.73 -9.80
C LYS A 329 -10.16 6.50 -10.03
N GLY A 330 -9.78 5.30 -10.42
CA GLY A 330 -8.39 4.87 -10.38
C GLY A 330 -7.83 4.71 -8.97
N GLY A 331 -6.56 4.35 -8.89
CA GLY A 331 -5.83 4.30 -7.62
C GLY A 331 -4.34 4.10 -7.83
N ILE A 332 -3.55 4.41 -6.82
CA ILE A 332 -2.13 4.05 -6.78
C ILE A 332 -1.96 3.02 -5.68
N ALA A 333 -1.34 1.90 -6.00
CA ALA A 333 -0.97 0.89 -5.01
C ALA A 333 0.54 0.89 -4.79
N PHE A 334 0.95 0.44 -3.60
CA PHE A 334 2.35 0.22 -3.29
C PHE A 334 2.56 -0.98 -2.38
N ASP A 335 3.74 -1.58 -2.44
CA ASP A 335 4.24 -2.57 -1.49
C ASP A 335 5.79 -2.51 -1.45
N SER A 336 6.39 -3.21 -0.50
CA SER A 336 7.85 -3.36 -0.40
C SER A 336 8.31 -4.50 -1.30
N LEU A 337 8.99 -4.18 -2.40
CA LEU A 337 9.49 -5.14 -3.38
C LEU A 337 11.02 -5.02 -3.48
N PRO A 338 11.78 -5.85 -2.73
CA PRO A 338 13.23 -5.79 -2.71
C PRO A 338 13.80 -5.91 -4.12
N GLY A 339 14.74 -5.03 -4.43
CA GLY A 339 15.52 -5.11 -5.65
C GLY A 339 14.89 -4.53 -6.90
N ILE A 340 13.65 -4.02 -6.84
CA ILE A 340 13.09 -3.25 -7.94
C ILE A 340 13.55 -1.80 -7.80
N GLU A 341 14.08 -1.26 -8.90
CA GLU A 341 14.42 0.16 -9.02
C GLU A 341 13.18 1.01 -8.79
N ASN A 342 13.17 1.86 -7.77
CA ASN A 342 11.95 2.54 -7.34
C ASN A 342 12.08 4.06 -7.30
N ARG A 343 13.21 4.58 -7.76
CA ARG A 343 13.51 6.01 -7.77
C ARG A 343 14.20 6.42 -9.05
N HIS A 344 13.88 7.63 -9.51
CA HIS A 344 14.65 8.40 -10.47
C HIS A 344 15.08 9.67 -9.73
N ASP A 345 16.38 9.86 -9.57
CA ASP A 345 16.96 10.84 -8.66
C ASP A 345 16.40 10.68 -7.21
N GLU A 346 15.86 11.74 -6.63
CA GLU A 346 15.23 11.72 -5.29
C GLU A 346 13.73 11.35 -5.32
N GLN A 347 13.14 11.18 -6.51
CA GLN A 347 11.70 11.02 -6.66
C GLN A 347 11.32 9.54 -6.85
N TRP A 348 10.17 9.14 -6.33
CA TRP A 348 9.69 7.77 -6.47
C TRP A 348 9.17 7.50 -7.89
N LEU A 349 9.43 6.33 -8.44
CA LEU A 349 8.85 5.90 -9.71
C LEU A 349 7.42 5.39 -9.51
N LEU A 350 6.51 5.77 -10.41
CA LEU A 350 5.15 5.26 -10.52
C LEU A 350 5.02 4.40 -11.77
N TYR A 351 5.03 3.08 -11.58
CA TYR A 351 4.89 2.12 -12.66
C TYR A 351 3.47 2.11 -13.26
N LYS A 352 3.37 1.77 -14.54
CA LYS A 352 2.09 1.67 -15.26
C LYS A 352 1.12 0.65 -14.65
N ASN A 353 1.66 -0.46 -14.14
CA ASN A 353 0.92 -1.52 -13.44
C ASN A 353 1.88 -2.44 -12.66
N PHE A 354 1.33 -3.36 -11.88
CA PHE A 354 2.11 -4.30 -11.06
C PHE A 354 3.05 -5.19 -11.90
N LYS A 355 2.59 -5.62 -13.07
CA LYS A 355 3.38 -6.46 -13.98
C LYS A 355 4.61 -5.73 -14.50
N SER A 356 4.49 -4.45 -14.85
CA SER A 356 5.60 -3.60 -15.31
C SER A 356 6.61 -3.32 -14.19
N ALA A 357 6.13 -3.09 -12.96
CA ALA A 357 6.98 -2.98 -11.79
C ALA A 357 7.82 -4.26 -11.59
N ARG A 358 7.17 -5.44 -11.59
CA ARG A 358 7.86 -6.73 -11.43
C ARG A 358 8.85 -7.05 -12.55
N LYS A 359 8.50 -6.74 -13.79
CA LYS A 359 9.40 -6.93 -14.95
C LYS A 359 10.67 -6.09 -14.84
N SER A 360 10.63 -4.97 -14.12
CA SER A 360 11.82 -4.17 -13.91
C SER A 360 12.86 -4.93 -13.10
N GLY A 361 12.48 -5.82 -12.18
CA GLY A 361 13.38 -6.81 -11.55
C GLY A 361 14.64 -6.24 -10.87
N TYR A 362 15.49 -7.14 -10.35
CA TYR A 362 16.80 -6.81 -9.79
C TYR A 362 17.85 -6.72 -10.89
N ALA A 363 18.42 -5.53 -11.07
CA ALA A 363 19.45 -5.32 -12.07
C ALA A 363 20.76 -6.01 -11.68
N ILE A 364 21.31 -6.77 -12.61
CA ILE A 364 22.65 -7.31 -12.53
C ILE A 364 23.41 -7.02 -13.82
N THR A 365 24.73 -6.96 -13.73
CA THR A 365 25.66 -6.80 -14.83
C THR A 365 26.50 -8.07 -14.93
N LEU A 366 26.50 -8.69 -16.10
CA LEU A 366 27.36 -9.82 -16.42
C LEU A 366 28.44 -9.35 -17.40
N THR A 367 29.70 -9.54 -17.06
CA THR A 367 30.84 -9.20 -17.94
C THR A 367 31.30 -10.46 -18.64
N ALA A 368 31.32 -10.46 -19.98
CA ALA A 368 31.77 -11.57 -20.79
C ALA A 368 33.05 -11.19 -21.54
N SER A 369 34.09 -12.01 -21.42
CA SER A 369 35.32 -11.81 -22.19
C SER A 369 35.15 -12.27 -23.64
N GLY A 370 35.42 -11.37 -24.58
CA GLY A 370 35.33 -11.63 -26.02
C GLY A 370 33.90 -11.64 -26.58
N SER A 371 33.61 -12.51 -27.55
CA SER A 371 32.30 -12.57 -28.20
C SER A 371 31.29 -13.40 -27.39
N SER A 372 30.18 -12.78 -27.00
CA SER A 372 29.01 -13.46 -26.43
C SER A 372 27.89 -13.52 -27.47
N ASN A 373 27.29 -14.70 -27.65
CA ASN A 373 26.12 -14.86 -28.54
C ASN A 373 24.79 -14.41 -27.87
N VAL A 374 24.87 -13.91 -26.64
CA VAL A 374 23.74 -13.43 -25.83
C VAL A 374 23.08 -12.22 -26.48
N LYS A 375 21.74 -12.19 -26.48
CA LYS A 375 20.92 -11.12 -27.05
C LYS A 375 19.94 -10.59 -26.01
N VAL A 376 19.40 -9.39 -26.25
CA VAL A 376 18.24 -8.90 -25.49
C VAL A 376 17.12 -9.94 -25.57
N GLY A 377 16.56 -10.29 -24.41
CA GLY A 377 15.55 -11.33 -24.27
C GLY A 377 16.08 -12.73 -23.95
N THR A 378 17.40 -12.95 -23.96
CA THR A 378 17.99 -14.22 -23.53
C THR A 378 17.60 -14.53 -22.08
N ALA A 379 17.00 -15.70 -21.85
CA ALA A 379 16.53 -16.11 -20.54
C ALA A 379 17.69 -16.53 -19.62
N ILE A 380 17.65 -16.11 -18.36
CA ILE A 380 18.50 -16.63 -17.29
C ILE A 380 17.74 -17.74 -16.57
N LYS A 381 18.34 -18.91 -16.42
CA LYS A 381 17.71 -20.12 -15.88
C LYS A 381 18.49 -20.72 -14.73
N TYR A 382 17.78 -21.10 -13.67
CA TYR A 382 18.29 -21.96 -12.60
C TYR A 382 17.57 -23.31 -12.72
N ASN A 383 18.30 -24.42 -12.91
CA ASN A 383 17.72 -25.75 -13.12
C ASN A 383 16.55 -25.77 -14.12
N SER A 384 16.75 -25.16 -15.30
CA SER A 384 15.76 -25.01 -16.37
C SER A 384 14.55 -24.11 -16.08
N ILE A 385 14.45 -23.51 -14.89
CA ILE A 385 13.41 -22.54 -14.54
C ILE A 385 13.89 -21.13 -14.87
N LYS A 386 13.10 -20.34 -15.61
CA LYS A 386 13.42 -18.94 -15.91
C LYS A 386 13.39 -18.10 -14.62
N VAL A 387 14.55 -17.55 -14.26
CA VAL A 387 14.73 -16.70 -13.07
C VAL A 387 15.06 -15.25 -13.43
N GLY A 388 15.38 -14.97 -14.69
CA GLY A 388 15.69 -13.62 -15.17
C GLY A 388 15.76 -13.54 -16.69
N GLU A 389 16.14 -12.38 -17.18
CA GLU A 389 16.23 -12.08 -18.61
C GLU A 389 17.23 -10.96 -18.88
N VAL A 390 17.93 -11.06 -20.00
CA VAL A 390 18.83 -10.01 -20.49
C VAL A 390 18.01 -8.85 -21.06
N VAL A 391 18.30 -7.63 -20.60
CA VAL A 391 17.59 -6.42 -21.01
C VAL A 391 18.41 -5.53 -21.94
N ASP A 392 19.73 -5.61 -21.89
CA ASP A 392 20.63 -4.81 -22.73
C ASP A 392 21.98 -5.52 -22.92
N VAL A 393 22.65 -5.27 -24.05
CA VAL A 393 23.97 -5.83 -24.39
C VAL A 393 24.80 -4.73 -25.03
N LEU A 394 25.88 -4.33 -24.34
CA LEU A 394 26.72 -3.20 -24.71
C LEU A 394 28.17 -3.65 -24.90
N PRO A 395 28.87 -3.22 -25.97
CA PRO A 395 30.30 -3.45 -26.10
C PRO A 395 31.09 -2.53 -25.15
N ASP A 396 32.11 -3.07 -24.48
CA ASP A 396 33.16 -2.28 -23.82
C ASP A 396 34.41 -2.25 -24.72
N PHE A 397 34.53 -1.19 -25.52
CA PHE A 397 35.65 -1.01 -26.45
C PHE A 397 37.01 -0.82 -25.77
N ASN A 398 37.06 -0.47 -24.49
CA ASN A 398 38.31 -0.25 -23.77
C ASN A 398 38.92 -1.58 -23.29
N GLN A 399 38.07 -2.48 -22.83
CA GLN A 399 38.47 -3.77 -22.25
C GLN A 399 38.32 -4.94 -23.24
N ASN A 400 37.74 -4.69 -24.42
CA ASN A 400 37.39 -5.72 -25.41
C ASN A 400 36.44 -6.79 -24.83
N ASP A 401 35.58 -6.35 -23.92
CA ASP A 401 34.57 -7.17 -23.23
C ASP A 401 33.17 -6.82 -23.72
N VAL A 402 32.20 -7.67 -23.39
CA VAL A 402 30.77 -7.42 -23.59
C VAL A 402 30.07 -7.29 -22.24
N ILE A 403 29.42 -6.15 -22.02
CA ILE A 403 28.63 -5.86 -20.83
C ILE A 403 27.18 -6.27 -21.10
N VAL A 404 26.73 -7.32 -20.42
CA VAL A 404 25.36 -7.82 -20.50
C VAL A 404 24.58 -7.34 -19.28
N LYS A 405 23.61 -6.44 -19.47
CA LYS A 405 22.70 -6.03 -18.39
C LYS A 405 21.50 -6.95 -18.37
N ALA A 406 21.19 -7.50 -17.20
CA ALA A 406 20.06 -8.39 -17.01
C ALA A 406 19.21 -7.99 -15.81
N ARG A 407 17.95 -8.46 -15.80
CA ARG A 407 17.05 -8.32 -14.65
C ARG A 407 16.71 -9.72 -14.12
N ILE A 408 16.96 -9.95 -12.85
CA ILE A 408 16.50 -11.13 -12.12
C ILE A 408 15.11 -10.85 -11.57
N LEU A 409 14.21 -11.83 -11.67
CA LEU A 409 12.85 -11.68 -11.15
C LEU A 409 12.88 -11.48 -9.63
N PRO A 410 12.04 -10.59 -9.05
CA PRO A 410 12.11 -10.23 -7.64
C PRO A 410 12.06 -11.41 -6.66
N GLU A 411 11.29 -12.45 -6.98
CA GLU A 411 11.15 -13.68 -6.17
C GLU A 411 12.43 -14.52 -6.07
N TYR A 412 13.39 -14.34 -6.99
CA TYR A 412 14.66 -15.08 -7.04
C TYR A 412 15.87 -14.20 -6.77
N ALA A 413 15.71 -12.88 -6.79
CA ALA A 413 16.81 -11.92 -6.67
C ALA A 413 17.66 -12.14 -5.41
N LEU A 414 17.01 -12.40 -4.27
CA LEU A 414 17.70 -12.61 -2.99
C LEU A 414 18.52 -13.89 -2.93
N GLN A 415 18.29 -14.86 -3.81
CA GLN A 415 18.99 -16.16 -3.85
C GLN A 415 20.01 -16.21 -4.99
N VAL A 416 19.68 -15.61 -6.14
CA VAL A 416 20.50 -15.64 -7.36
C VAL A 416 21.58 -14.56 -7.34
N ALA A 417 21.24 -13.33 -6.94
CA ALA A 417 22.15 -12.19 -7.01
C ALA A 417 23.01 -12.09 -5.75
N ARG A 418 23.85 -13.10 -5.53
CA ARG A 418 24.77 -13.21 -4.38
C ARG A 418 26.18 -13.50 -4.82
N GLN A 419 27.15 -12.98 -4.07
CA GLN A 419 28.56 -13.33 -4.25
C GLN A 419 28.76 -14.85 -4.27
N GLY A 420 29.52 -15.32 -5.26
CA GLY A 420 29.73 -16.74 -5.56
C GLY A 420 28.69 -17.37 -6.48
N ALA A 421 27.68 -16.62 -6.95
CA ALA A 421 26.82 -17.07 -8.04
C ALA A 421 27.64 -17.17 -9.33
N TYR A 422 27.41 -18.23 -10.10
CA TYR A 422 28.17 -18.53 -11.31
C TYR A 422 27.24 -18.60 -12.51
N PHE A 423 27.48 -17.76 -13.51
CA PHE A 423 26.66 -17.64 -14.70
C PHE A 423 27.42 -18.20 -15.91
N TRP A 424 26.76 -19.02 -16.72
CA TRP A 424 27.38 -19.54 -17.93
C TRP A 424 26.41 -19.75 -19.08
N VAL A 425 26.92 -19.67 -20.31
CA VAL A 425 26.18 -20.03 -21.52
C VAL A 425 26.49 -21.50 -21.85
N PRO A 426 25.51 -22.43 -21.79
CA PRO A 426 25.73 -23.83 -22.16
C PRO A 426 25.97 -23.95 -23.67
N GLN A 427 26.99 -24.73 -24.05
CA GLN A 427 27.26 -25.11 -25.43
C GLN A 427 26.55 -26.43 -25.77
N ALA A 428 26.11 -26.58 -27.02
CA ALA A 428 25.56 -27.84 -27.51
C ALA A 428 26.71 -28.84 -27.70
N GLU A 429 26.63 -29.99 -27.05
CA GLU A 429 27.63 -31.04 -27.15
C GLU A 429 27.08 -32.19 -28.00
N LEU A 430 27.76 -32.46 -29.11
CA LEU A 430 27.46 -33.59 -30.00
C LEU A 430 28.34 -34.78 -29.57
N GLY A 431 27.71 -35.82 -29.03
CA GLY A 431 28.39 -37.05 -28.65
C GLY A 431 27.75 -38.29 -29.28
N LEU A 432 28.47 -39.41 -29.26
CA LEU A 432 27.99 -40.70 -29.79
C LEU A 432 26.82 -41.28 -28.97
N ALA A 433 26.65 -40.85 -27.72
CA ALA A 433 25.54 -41.22 -26.83
C ALA A 433 24.30 -40.31 -26.96
N GLY A 434 24.33 -39.32 -27.86
CA GLY A 434 23.26 -38.35 -28.07
C GLY A 434 23.74 -36.90 -28.00
N VAL A 435 22.80 -35.97 -28.18
CA VAL A 435 23.08 -34.52 -28.15
C VAL A 435 22.69 -33.98 -26.78
N LYS A 436 23.64 -33.39 -26.05
CA LYS A 436 23.36 -32.65 -24.82
C LYS A 436 23.09 -31.19 -25.16
N ASN A 437 22.20 -30.56 -24.40
CA ASN A 437 21.86 -29.13 -24.53
C ASN A 437 21.37 -28.73 -25.93
N LEU A 438 20.66 -29.61 -26.66
CA LEU A 438 20.14 -29.35 -28.01
C LEU A 438 19.28 -28.08 -28.08
N GLU A 439 18.56 -27.79 -27.00
CA GLU A 439 17.79 -26.55 -26.80
C GLU A 439 18.62 -25.27 -26.97
N SER A 440 19.94 -25.32 -26.74
CA SER A 440 20.86 -24.18 -26.89
C SER A 440 21.05 -23.78 -28.36
N ILE A 441 20.76 -24.68 -29.30
CA ILE A 441 20.76 -24.40 -30.75
C ILE A 441 19.50 -23.61 -31.13
N LEU A 442 18.35 -23.95 -30.53
CA LEU A 442 17.06 -23.33 -30.84
C LEU A 442 16.83 -22.02 -30.08
N SER A 443 17.20 -21.99 -28.79
CA SER A 443 17.03 -20.85 -27.90
C SER A 443 18.19 -20.80 -26.92
N GLN A 444 19.08 -19.82 -27.10
CA GLN A 444 20.16 -19.58 -26.15
C GLN A 444 19.60 -19.13 -24.80
N SER A 445 20.14 -19.69 -23.72
CA SER A 445 19.87 -19.27 -22.35
C SER A 445 21.17 -19.15 -21.57
N ILE A 446 21.16 -18.38 -20.49
CA ILE A 446 22.23 -18.33 -19.50
C ILE A 446 21.80 -19.21 -18.33
N ASN A 447 22.62 -20.15 -17.93
CA ASN A 447 22.40 -20.91 -16.71
C ASN A 447 23.07 -20.21 -15.52
N VAL A 448 22.51 -20.38 -14.32
CA VAL A 448 23.08 -19.85 -13.09
C VAL A 448 23.10 -20.89 -11.98
N SER A 449 24.17 -20.88 -11.17
CA SER A 449 24.24 -21.53 -9.86
C SER A 449 24.25 -20.47 -8.76
N VAL A 450 23.69 -20.78 -7.60
CA VAL A 450 23.54 -19.81 -6.50
C VAL A 450 24.77 -19.78 -5.59
N GLY A 451 25.19 -18.56 -5.24
CA GLY A 451 26.25 -18.30 -4.26
C GLY A 451 25.72 -18.25 -2.82
N LYS A 452 26.64 -18.33 -1.84
CA LYS A 452 26.31 -18.21 -0.40
C LYS A 452 26.77 -16.90 0.24
N GLY A 453 27.38 -15.99 -0.53
CA GLY A 453 27.91 -14.72 -0.01
C GLY A 453 26.88 -13.60 0.09
N ALA A 454 27.35 -12.37 0.28
CA ALA A 454 26.50 -11.17 0.37
C ALA A 454 25.80 -10.86 -0.95
N GLN A 455 24.78 -10.00 -0.93
CA GLN A 455 24.10 -9.56 -2.16
C GLN A 455 25.08 -8.84 -3.08
N ALA A 456 25.02 -9.14 -4.37
CA ALA A 456 25.88 -8.58 -5.40
C ALA A 456 25.11 -8.38 -6.71
N ASP A 457 25.57 -7.44 -7.52
CA ASP A 457 24.97 -7.04 -8.78
C ASP A 457 25.94 -7.12 -9.97
N GLN A 458 27.20 -7.51 -9.74
CA GLN A 458 28.21 -7.68 -10.77
C GLN A 458 28.75 -9.11 -10.77
N PHE A 459 28.77 -9.75 -11.94
CA PHE A 459 29.21 -11.13 -12.13
C PHE A 459 29.97 -11.29 -13.44
N GLU A 460 30.73 -12.38 -13.56
CA GLU A 460 31.33 -12.82 -14.81
C GLU A 460 30.39 -13.79 -15.53
N LEU A 461 30.34 -13.70 -16.87
CA LEU A 461 29.63 -14.65 -17.72
C LEU A 461 30.62 -15.60 -18.39
N HIS A 462 30.58 -16.86 -17.97
CA HIS A 462 31.46 -17.90 -18.47
C HIS A 462 30.89 -18.65 -19.68
N GLN A 463 31.74 -19.31 -20.46
CA GLN A 463 31.34 -20.14 -21.61
C GLN A 463 31.11 -21.61 -21.25
N GLN A 464 31.51 -22.03 -20.04
CA GLN A 464 31.45 -23.42 -19.59
C GLN A 464 30.82 -23.51 -18.20
N ALA A 465 30.13 -24.63 -17.97
CA ALA A 465 29.55 -24.93 -16.67
C ALA A 465 30.64 -24.96 -15.60
N GLN A 466 30.26 -24.59 -14.38
CA GLN A 466 31.17 -24.64 -13.23
C GLN A 466 31.63 -26.09 -13.03
N THR A 467 32.94 -26.35 -13.15
CA THR A 467 33.49 -27.66 -12.79
C THR A 467 33.24 -27.91 -11.32
N VAL A 468 32.50 -28.98 -11.01
CA VAL A 468 32.24 -29.38 -9.63
C VAL A 468 33.58 -29.74 -8.98
N ASN A 469 33.86 -29.18 -7.80
CA ASN A 469 35.07 -29.49 -7.04
C ASN A 469 35.18 -31.02 -6.86
N GLY A 470 36.22 -31.62 -7.41
CA GLY A 470 36.59 -33.02 -7.21
C GLY A 470 38.04 -33.15 -6.74
N VAL A 471 38.44 -34.35 -6.36
CA VAL A 471 39.83 -34.65 -5.99
C VAL A 471 40.53 -35.21 -7.22
N ARG A 472 41.61 -34.56 -7.63
CA ARG A 472 42.41 -35.01 -8.77
C ARG A 472 43.46 -36.03 -8.35
N PHE A 473 43.65 -37.05 -9.16
CA PHE A 473 44.72 -38.03 -9.02
C PHE A 473 45.45 -38.19 -10.36
N THR A 474 46.69 -38.67 -10.29
CA THR A 474 47.50 -38.92 -11.48
C THR A 474 47.64 -40.42 -11.66
N LEU A 475 47.33 -40.93 -12.85
CA LEU A 475 47.57 -42.31 -13.21
C LEU A 475 48.71 -42.39 -14.22
N GLN A 476 49.57 -43.40 -14.07
CA GLN A 476 50.70 -43.64 -14.96
C GLN A 476 50.56 -45.00 -15.64
N SER A 477 50.78 -45.05 -16.95
CA SER A 477 50.77 -46.29 -17.74
C SER A 477 51.84 -46.26 -18.82
N GLU A 478 52.29 -47.43 -19.29
CA GLU A 478 53.24 -47.52 -20.41
C GLU A 478 52.65 -47.02 -21.74
N THR A 479 51.33 -47.21 -21.93
CA THR A 479 50.61 -46.78 -23.13
C THR A 479 49.29 -46.12 -22.76
N ARG A 480 48.73 -45.33 -23.69
CA ARG A 480 47.44 -44.64 -23.51
C ARG A 480 46.24 -45.61 -23.47
N GLY A 481 46.33 -46.74 -24.18
CA GLY A 481 45.19 -47.64 -24.36
C GLY A 481 43.97 -46.92 -24.95
N SER A 482 42.77 -47.29 -24.47
CA SER A 482 41.47 -46.68 -24.80
C SER A 482 41.18 -45.38 -24.05
N VAL A 483 42.09 -44.89 -23.20
CA VAL A 483 41.83 -43.75 -22.32
C VAL A 483 41.92 -42.43 -23.08
N THR A 484 40.88 -41.62 -22.98
CA THR A 484 40.77 -40.30 -23.61
C THR A 484 40.23 -39.28 -22.61
N GLU A 485 40.33 -37.99 -22.90
CA GLU A 485 39.64 -36.96 -22.11
C GLU A 485 38.13 -37.26 -22.07
N GLY A 486 37.54 -37.20 -20.87
CA GLY A 486 36.15 -37.58 -20.63
C GLY A 486 35.90 -39.10 -20.50
N THR A 487 36.92 -39.97 -20.61
CA THR A 487 36.76 -41.40 -20.28
C THR A 487 36.30 -41.53 -18.82
N PRO A 488 35.25 -42.31 -18.53
CA PRO A 488 34.68 -42.40 -17.19
C PRO A 488 35.60 -43.16 -16.24
N VAL A 489 35.62 -42.72 -14.97
CA VAL A 489 36.24 -43.44 -13.86
C VAL A 489 35.14 -44.12 -13.04
N LEU A 490 35.27 -45.43 -12.90
CA LEU A 490 34.23 -46.32 -12.39
C LEU A 490 34.65 -46.92 -11.04
N TYR A 491 33.71 -46.97 -10.11
CA TYR A 491 33.80 -47.79 -8.90
C TYR A 491 32.60 -48.72 -8.84
N ARG A 492 32.85 -50.05 -8.86
CA ARG A 492 31.79 -51.08 -8.96
C ARG A 492 30.81 -50.80 -10.10
N GLU A 493 31.35 -50.47 -11.28
CA GLU A 493 30.60 -50.16 -12.51
C GLU A 493 29.77 -48.87 -12.48
N MET A 494 29.79 -48.11 -11.39
CA MET A 494 29.18 -46.79 -11.29
C MET A 494 30.20 -45.70 -11.64
N GLU A 495 29.81 -44.73 -12.47
CA GLU A 495 30.61 -43.55 -12.76
C GLU A 495 30.72 -42.66 -11.53
N VAL A 496 31.96 -42.37 -11.12
CA VAL A 496 32.30 -41.59 -9.92
C VAL A 496 33.30 -40.47 -10.22
N GLY A 497 33.65 -40.29 -11.49
CA GLY A 497 34.64 -39.34 -11.95
C GLY A 497 34.94 -39.52 -13.43
N HIS A 498 35.90 -38.75 -13.94
CA HIS A 498 36.29 -38.76 -15.35
C HIS A 498 37.76 -38.38 -15.53
N VAL A 499 38.30 -38.68 -16.71
CA VAL A 499 39.62 -38.24 -17.15
C VAL A 499 39.58 -36.77 -17.56
N VAL A 500 40.46 -35.97 -16.98
CA VAL A 500 40.63 -34.53 -17.28
C VAL A 500 41.66 -34.30 -18.37
N SER A 501 42.77 -35.04 -18.37
CA SER A 501 43.77 -34.94 -19.42
C SER A 501 44.56 -36.24 -19.59
N VAL A 502 45.10 -36.45 -20.79
CA VAL A 502 45.99 -37.56 -21.13
C VAL A 502 47.16 -37.00 -21.92
N GLU A 503 48.33 -37.05 -21.32
CA GLU A 503 49.54 -36.41 -21.82
C GLU A 503 50.72 -37.39 -21.80
N LEU A 504 51.73 -37.13 -22.61
CA LEU A 504 52.98 -37.86 -22.54
C LEU A 504 53.78 -37.33 -21.34
N GLY A 505 54.38 -38.21 -20.54
CA GLY A 505 55.27 -37.79 -19.46
C GLY A 505 56.46 -36.99 -19.98
N GLU A 506 57.08 -36.17 -19.12
CA GLU A 506 58.17 -35.25 -19.50
C GLU A 506 59.34 -35.94 -20.24
N PHE A 507 59.60 -37.21 -19.95
CA PHE A 507 60.65 -38.01 -20.58
C PHE A 507 60.18 -38.94 -21.70
N ALA A 508 58.91 -38.84 -22.12
CA ALA A 508 58.32 -39.68 -23.15
C ALA A 508 58.30 -41.20 -22.88
N ASP A 509 58.56 -41.62 -21.64
CA ASP A 509 58.67 -43.03 -21.23
C ASP A 509 57.34 -43.63 -20.73
N ARG A 510 56.34 -42.78 -20.45
CA ARG A 510 55.03 -43.17 -19.93
C ARG A 510 53.94 -42.18 -20.32
N VAL A 511 52.69 -42.62 -20.22
CA VAL A 511 51.50 -41.77 -20.35
C VAL A 511 51.06 -41.33 -18.96
N ILE A 512 50.80 -40.04 -18.81
CA ILE A 512 50.28 -39.40 -17.60
C ILE A 512 48.81 -39.08 -17.85
N THR A 513 47.93 -39.72 -17.08
CA THR A 513 46.48 -39.49 -17.12
C THR A 513 46.06 -38.76 -15.85
N THR A 514 45.51 -37.55 -15.98
CA THR A 514 44.90 -36.85 -14.84
C THR A 514 43.43 -37.22 -14.75
N ILE A 515 43.01 -37.77 -13.62
CA ILE A 515 41.60 -38.07 -13.34
C ILE A 515 41.05 -37.11 -12.28
N ASN A 516 39.75 -36.81 -12.36
CA ASN A 516 39.00 -36.11 -11.33
C ASN A 516 37.91 -37.03 -10.78
N ILE A 517 37.92 -37.26 -9.47
CA ILE A 517 36.87 -37.98 -8.76
C ILE A 517 35.96 -36.97 -8.08
N ASP A 518 34.64 -37.12 -8.22
CA ASP A 518 33.69 -36.18 -7.65
C ASP A 518 33.83 -36.15 -6.11
N ALA A 519 33.68 -34.97 -5.50
CA ALA A 519 33.94 -34.79 -4.07
C ALA A 519 33.14 -35.77 -3.19
N GLU A 520 31.92 -36.14 -3.60
CA GLU A 520 31.10 -37.09 -2.85
C GLU A 520 31.63 -38.52 -2.87
N TYR A 521 32.48 -38.88 -3.83
CA TYR A 521 33.09 -40.21 -4.01
C TYR A 521 34.59 -40.26 -3.70
N ALA A 522 35.25 -39.11 -3.53
CA ALA A 522 36.69 -39.04 -3.30
C ALA A 522 37.18 -39.90 -2.12
N TYR A 523 36.34 -40.11 -1.10
CA TYR A 523 36.65 -40.97 0.05
C TYR A 523 36.81 -42.47 -0.29
N LEU A 524 36.38 -42.90 -1.48
CA LEU A 524 36.54 -44.26 -1.97
C LEU A 524 37.97 -44.57 -2.40
N VAL A 525 38.72 -43.54 -2.83
CA VAL A 525 40.12 -43.71 -3.25
C VAL A 525 41.02 -43.71 -2.02
N ARG A 526 41.69 -44.85 -1.80
CA ARG A 526 42.63 -45.08 -0.70
C ARG A 526 44.05 -45.13 -1.23
N GLN A 527 45.01 -44.97 -0.33
CA GLN A 527 46.42 -44.96 -0.71
C GLN A 527 46.88 -46.25 -1.42
N ASN A 528 46.18 -47.36 -1.19
CA ASN A 528 46.43 -48.65 -1.82
C ASN A 528 45.36 -49.04 -2.86
N SER A 529 44.54 -48.11 -3.35
CA SER A 529 43.63 -48.39 -4.46
C SER A 529 44.42 -48.71 -5.73
N VAL A 530 43.93 -49.68 -6.49
CA VAL A 530 44.50 -50.09 -7.78
C VAL A 530 43.55 -49.69 -8.89
N PHE A 531 44.09 -49.18 -9.99
CA PHE A 531 43.35 -48.69 -11.15
C PHE A 531 43.68 -49.54 -12.36
N TRP A 532 42.70 -49.96 -13.14
CA TRP A 532 42.95 -50.67 -14.39
C TRP A 532 42.06 -50.14 -15.52
N ASN A 533 42.53 -50.32 -16.75
CA ASN A 533 41.75 -50.05 -17.94
C ASN A 533 40.71 -51.16 -18.12
N THR A 534 39.45 -50.77 -18.27
CA THR A 534 38.35 -51.65 -18.63
C THR A 534 37.99 -51.39 -20.10
N SER A 535 38.47 -52.27 -20.99
CA SER A 535 38.00 -52.34 -22.38
C SER A 535 36.65 -53.04 -22.44
N GLY A 536 35.69 -52.53 -23.21
CA GLY A 536 34.33 -53.09 -23.25
C GLY A 536 34.18 -54.49 -23.88
N VAL A 537 35.28 -55.12 -24.31
CA VAL A 537 35.30 -56.54 -24.73
C VAL A 537 36.39 -57.28 -23.97
N ASP A 538 36.00 -58.31 -23.23
CA ASP A 538 36.89 -59.27 -22.56
C ASP A 538 36.70 -60.64 -23.25
N VAL A 539 37.70 -61.06 -24.03
CA VAL A 539 37.73 -62.35 -24.74
C VAL A 539 38.82 -63.22 -24.14
N SER A 540 38.42 -64.35 -23.55
CA SER A 540 39.35 -65.40 -23.12
C SER A 540 39.13 -66.66 -23.96
N ILE A 541 40.19 -67.17 -24.57
CA ILE A 541 40.16 -68.37 -25.42
C ILE A 541 40.89 -69.49 -24.68
N GLY A 542 40.14 -70.52 -24.26
CA GLY A 542 40.69 -71.72 -23.63
C GLY A 542 40.49 -72.97 -24.50
N ILE A 543 41.15 -74.07 -24.10
CA ILE A 543 41.04 -75.37 -24.76
C ILE A 543 39.62 -75.98 -24.74
N THR A 544 38.73 -75.43 -23.91
CA THR A 544 37.32 -75.85 -23.79
C THR A 544 36.33 -74.91 -24.49
N GLY A 545 36.79 -73.80 -25.08
CA GLY A 545 35.95 -72.82 -25.79
C GLY A 545 36.34 -71.35 -25.55
N ALA A 546 35.66 -70.44 -26.24
CA ALA A 546 35.81 -68.99 -26.05
C ALA A 546 34.76 -68.47 -25.05
N ASN A 547 35.21 -67.74 -24.04
CA ASN A 547 34.34 -67.00 -23.12
C ASN A 547 34.41 -65.50 -23.48
N ILE A 548 33.27 -64.95 -23.92
CA ILE A 548 33.15 -63.56 -24.35
C ILE A 548 32.24 -62.85 -23.35
N LYS A 549 32.81 -61.89 -22.61
CA LYS A 549 32.02 -60.96 -21.79
C LYS A 549 31.93 -59.63 -22.53
N ALA A 550 30.73 -59.32 -23.00
CA ALA A 550 30.41 -58.02 -23.57
C ALA A 550 30.03 -57.05 -22.46
N GLY A 551 30.70 -55.90 -22.37
CA GLY A 551 30.32 -54.79 -21.50
C GLY A 551 29.08 -54.05 -22.00
N THR A 552 28.71 -52.95 -21.33
CA THR A 552 27.67 -52.05 -21.84
C THR A 552 28.14 -51.37 -23.13
N PHE A 553 27.21 -50.95 -24.00
CA PHE A 553 27.54 -50.24 -25.23
C PHE A 553 28.43 -49.00 -24.98
N ASP A 554 28.21 -48.28 -23.88
CA ASP A 554 29.02 -47.12 -23.50
C ASP A 554 30.48 -47.51 -23.17
N SER A 555 30.68 -48.60 -22.41
CA SER A 555 32.03 -49.14 -22.12
C SER A 555 32.75 -49.72 -23.35
N LEU A 556 32.00 -50.16 -24.36
CA LEU A 556 32.53 -50.65 -25.64
C LEU A 556 33.10 -49.53 -26.51
N VAL A 557 32.52 -48.32 -26.42
CA VAL A 557 32.84 -47.18 -27.29
C VAL A 557 33.78 -46.18 -26.60
N ARG A 558 33.58 -45.89 -25.30
CA ARG A 558 34.37 -44.89 -24.55
C ARG A 558 35.48 -45.49 -23.69
N GLY A 559 35.48 -46.82 -23.51
CA GLY A 559 36.30 -47.49 -22.51
C GLY A 559 35.93 -47.06 -21.08
N GLY A 560 36.79 -47.37 -20.12
CA GLY A 560 36.66 -46.86 -18.76
C GLY A 560 37.91 -47.15 -17.94
N ILE A 561 38.10 -46.39 -16.87
CA ILE A 561 39.10 -46.70 -15.84
C ILE A 561 38.32 -47.22 -14.63
N THR A 562 38.58 -48.43 -14.17
CA THR A 562 37.96 -48.95 -12.96
C THR A 562 38.99 -48.98 -11.84
N PHE A 563 38.56 -48.71 -10.60
CA PHE A 563 39.40 -48.91 -9.44
C PHE A 563 38.71 -49.71 -8.34
N ALA A 564 39.54 -50.37 -7.53
CA ALA A 564 39.12 -51.04 -6.33
C ALA A 564 40.18 -50.90 -5.24
N THR A 565 39.77 -51.14 -4.00
CA THR A 565 40.66 -51.12 -2.83
C THR A 565 40.80 -52.55 -2.33
N PRO A 566 42.02 -53.09 -2.18
CA PRO A 566 42.26 -54.45 -1.67
C PRO A 566 41.63 -54.71 -0.30
N GLU A 567 41.15 -55.94 -0.08
CA GLU A 567 40.66 -56.36 1.24
C GLU A 567 41.85 -56.55 2.20
N GLN A 568 41.94 -55.68 3.21
CA GLN A 568 42.95 -55.76 4.27
C GLN A 568 42.28 -55.63 5.63
N LYS A 569 42.95 -56.15 6.68
CA LYS A 569 42.45 -56.04 8.07
C LYS A 569 42.28 -54.59 8.54
N GLN A 570 43.03 -53.66 7.96
CA GLN A 570 42.96 -52.22 8.25
C GLN A 570 42.83 -51.44 6.94
N LEU A 571 41.88 -50.50 6.92
CA LEU A 571 41.66 -49.62 5.78
C LEU A 571 42.73 -48.53 5.77
N GLN A 572 43.43 -48.39 4.64
CA GLN A 572 44.41 -47.32 4.47
C GLN A 572 43.76 -45.93 4.45
N ALA A 573 44.56 -44.89 4.67
CA ALA A 573 44.09 -43.52 4.63
C ALA A 573 43.54 -43.15 3.24
N ILE A 574 42.67 -42.13 3.21
CA ILE A 574 42.19 -41.53 1.96
C ILE A 574 43.41 -41.02 1.17
N ALA A 575 43.42 -41.26 -0.13
CA ALA A 575 44.49 -40.78 -1.00
C ALA A 575 44.51 -39.25 -1.04
N LYS A 576 45.72 -38.68 -1.10
CA LYS A 576 45.87 -37.22 -1.17
C LYS A 576 45.64 -36.73 -2.60
N GLN A 577 45.20 -35.48 -2.74
CA GLN A 577 45.13 -34.83 -4.05
C GLN A 577 46.51 -34.86 -4.74
N GLY A 578 46.51 -35.17 -6.04
CA GLY A 578 47.71 -35.32 -6.85
C GLY A 578 48.48 -36.62 -6.60
N GLN A 579 47.99 -37.52 -5.75
CA GLN A 579 48.64 -38.81 -5.53
C GLN A 579 48.69 -39.62 -6.84
N ALA A 580 49.85 -40.20 -7.12
CA ALA A 580 50.10 -41.00 -8.30
C ALA A 580 49.76 -42.49 -8.07
N PHE A 581 49.13 -43.11 -9.06
CA PHE A 581 48.84 -44.54 -9.10
C PHE A 581 49.27 -45.13 -10.44
N TYR A 582 49.51 -46.44 -10.47
CA TYR A 582 49.71 -47.14 -11.74
C TYR A 582 48.34 -47.51 -12.34
N LEU A 583 48.17 -47.26 -13.63
CA LEU A 583 47.02 -47.71 -14.41
C LEU A 583 47.38 -49.01 -15.13
N TYR A 584 46.90 -50.12 -14.57
CA TYR A 584 47.14 -51.44 -15.11
C TYR A 584 46.37 -51.62 -16.43
N PRO A 585 46.95 -52.30 -17.44
CA PRO A 585 46.25 -52.57 -18.69
C PRO A 585 45.05 -53.52 -18.49
N GLN A 586 45.15 -54.44 -17.53
CA GLN A 586 44.09 -55.36 -17.12
C GLN A 586 44.18 -55.65 -15.61
N PRO A 587 43.07 -56.05 -14.97
CA PRO A 587 43.08 -56.40 -13.55
C PRO A 587 43.69 -57.78 -13.31
N GLU A 588 44.39 -57.95 -12.19
CA GLU A 588 44.82 -59.28 -11.74
C GLU A 588 43.65 -60.14 -11.23
N GLU A 589 43.90 -61.43 -11.10
CA GLU A 589 42.93 -62.39 -10.57
C GLU A 589 42.49 -61.99 -9.15
N GLY A 590 41.17 -61.90 -8.94
CA GLY A 590 40.58 -61.58 -7.64
C GLY A 590 40.32 -60.09 -7.37
N TRP A 591 40.93 -59.14 -8.10
CA TRP A 591 40.69 -57.70 -7.87
C TRP A 591 39.21 -57.31 -8.00
N LYS A 592 38.53 -57.88 -9.00
CA LYS A 592 37.09 -57.67 -9.23
C LYS A 592 36.19 -58.31 -8.16
N GLN A 593 36.74 -59.19 -7.32
CA GLN A 593 36.00 -59.91 -6.28
C GLN A 593 36.04 -59.22 -4.92
N TRP A 594 36.92 -58.22 -4.75
CA TRP A 594 37.04 -57.50 -3.49
C TRP A 594 35.77 -56.73 -3.11
N ARG A 595 35.40 -56.84 -1.84
CA ARG A 595 34.23 -56.23 -1.20
C ARG A 595 34.62 -55.36 -0.01
N THR A 596 35.80 -54.75 -0.06
CA THR A 596 36.31 -53.84 0.98
C THR A 596 35.26 -52.82 1.41
N ALA A 597 34.94 -52.80 2.71
CA ALA A 597 34.01 -51.86 3.29
C ALA A 597 34.71 -50.51 3.51
N ILE A 598 34.25 -49.48 2.80
CA ILE A 598 34.80 -48.12 2.88
C ILE A 598 33.67 -47.21 3.42
N PRO A 599 33.68 -46.85 4.71
CA PRO A 599 32.64 -45.99 5.27
C PRO A 599 32.77 -44.56 4.72
N LYS A 600 31.62 -43.92 4.49
CA LYS A 600 31.56 -42.49 4.16
C LYS A 600 31.98 -41.70 5.42
N PRO A 601 32.90 -40.73 5.29
CA PRO A 601 33.41 -39.94 6.41
C PRO A 601 32.35 -39.04 7.05
#